data_AF-A0A098TKJ0-F1
#
_entry.id   AF-A0A098TKJ0-F1
#
_cell.length_a   1.000
_cell.length_b   1.000
_cell.length_c   1.000
_cell.angle_alpha   90.00
_cell.angle_beta   90.00
_cell.angle_gamma   90.00
#
_symmetry.space_group_name_H-M   'P 1'
#
loop_
_entity.id
_entity.type
_entity.pdbx_description
1 polymer ?
#
loop_
_entity_poly.entity_id
_entity_poly.type
_entity_poly.pdbx_seq_one_letter_code
_entity_poly.pdbx_strand_id
1 'polypeptide(L)'
;MTKIRTISQLSDQLSEEIAWRKKELIYIKTLVEKNKYRTVQSTLLRSGTAILYAHWEGFVKNAATSYVEFVARQNLKCSELAPNFLALAVKKQLNEAQGSYRAVIFTKVVDFLITGLESKCLIQWDDAIKTQSNLNSEVLKDIICILGLDYSLYETKEKIIDETLLRSRNEIAHGQYLLMEFDQYIELHHEIISLMDLFRDQIENAAISKAYLCT
;
A
#
# COMPACT_ATOMS: atom_id res chain seq x y z
N MET A 1 17.63 9.75 -0.34
CA MET A 1 16.21 10.07 -0.07
C MET A 1 16.13 11.15 0.98
N THR A 2 15.28 12.14 0.75
CA THR A 2 14.98 13.20 1.72
C THR A 2 14.14 12.59 2.85
N LYS A 3 14.52 12.84 4.10
CA LYS A 3 13.80 12.31 5.28
C LYS A 3 12.43 12.99 5.40
N ILE A 4 11.35 12.22 5.49
CA ILE A 4 9.96 12.72 5.52
C ILE A 4 9.55 13.10 6.95
N ARG A 5 9.63 14.39 7.30
CA ARG A 5 9.31 14.87 8.67
C ARG A 5 8.06 15.73 8.74
N THR A 6 7.73 16.42 7.66
CA THR A 6 6.62 17.37 7.62
C THR A 6 5.51 16.87 6.70
N ILE A 7 4.31 17.41 6.88
CA ILE A 7 3.16 17.11 6.00
C ILE A 7 3.50 17.48 4.55
N SER A 8 4.14 18.63 4.32
CA SER A 8 4.59 19.04 2.98
C SER A 8 5.52 18.00 2.37
N GLN A 9 6.51 17.49 3.11
CA GLN A 9 7.43 16.49 2.60
C GLN A 9 6.74 15.17 2.26
N LEU A 10 5.72 14.79 3.03
CA LEU A 10 4.91 13.61 2.74
C LEU A 10 4.10 13.82 1.45
N SER A 11 3.39 14.94 1.33
CA SER A 11 2.61 15.28 0.13
C SER A 11 3.50 15.40 -1.12
N ASP A 12 4.68 15.99 -1.00
CA ASP A 12 5.65 16.08 -2.10
C ASP A 12 6.08 14.67 -2.54
N GLN A 13 6.45 13.79 -1.59
CA GLN A 13 6.84 12.42 -1.89
C GLN A 13 5.70 11.61 -2.54
N LEU A 14 4.47 11.75 -2.05
CA LEU A 14 3.30 11.07 -2.62
C LEU A 14 2.98 11.58 -4.03
N SER A 15 3.10 12.89 -4.24
CA SER A 15 2.88 13.54 -5.54
C SER A 15 3.92 13.10 -6.57
N GLU A 16 5.20 13.06 -6.18
CA GLU A 16 6.27 12.54 -7.02
C GLU A 16 6.00 11.07 -7.38
N GLU A 17 5.69 10.23 -6.39
CA GLU A 17 5.44 8.80 -6.60
C GLU A 17 4.25 8.52 -7.51
N ILE A 18 3.14 9.24 -7.39
CA ILE A 18 1.94 9.00 -8.20
C ILE A 18 2.06 9.60 -9.61
N ALA A 19 2.73 10.75 -9.76
CA ALA A 19 2.75 11.51 -11.01
C ALA A 19 3.42 10.74 -12.16
N TRP A 20 4.62 10.19 -11.92
CA TRP A 20 5.33 9.48 -12.98
C TRP A 20 4.63 8.18 -13.38
N ARG A 21 4.04 7.46 -12.40
CA ARG A 21 3.27 6.23 -12.64
C ARG A 21 2.04 6.52 -13.48
N LYS A 22 1.25 7.53 -13.10
CA LYS A 22 0.09 7.96 -13.88
C LYS A 22 0.47 8.35 -15.30
N LYS A 23 1.56 9.11 -15.46
CA LYS A 23 2.07 9.51 -16.78
C LYS A 23 2.39 8.28 -17.64
N GLU A 24 3.11 7.29 -17.11
CA GLU A 24 3.41 6.05 -17.81
C GLU A 24 2.16 5.26 -18.19
N LEU A 25 1.23 5.08 -17.24
CA LEU A 25 -0.04 4.41 -17.46
C LEU A 25 -0.91 5.10 -18.52
N ILE A 26 -0.91 6.44 -18.56
CA ILE A 26 -1.63 7.22 -19.59
C ILE A 26 -1.01 7.01 -20.97
N TYR A 27 0.32 6.97 -21.07
CA TYR A 27 0.99 6.68 -22.36
C TYR A 27 0.61 5.30 -22.88
N ILE A 28 0.64 4.28 -22.02
CA ILE A 28 0.26 2.91 -22.40
C ILE A 28 -1.19 2.87 -22.84
N LYS A 29 -2.12 3.45 -22.08
CA LYS A 29 -3.53 3.56 -22.47
C LYS A 29 -3.71 4.23 -23.83
N THR A 30 -3.01 5.32 -24.07
CA THR A 30 -3.05 6.03 -25.36
C THR A 30 -2.58 5.16 -26.52
N LEU A 31 -1.54 4.34 -26.31
CA LEU A 31 -1.05 3.38 -27.31
C LEU A 31 -2.08 2.29 -27.56
N VAL A 32 -2.72 1.74 -26.52
CA VAL A 32 -3.80 0.76 -26.65
C VAL A 32 -4.96 1.34 -27.48
N GLU A 33 -5.42 2.56 -27.16
CA GLU A 33 -6.50 3.26 -27.87
C GLU A 33 -6.20 3.50 -29.35
N LYS A 34 -5.00 3.99 -29.68
CA LYS A 34 -4.57 4.24 -31.06
C LYS A 34 -4.49 2.97 -31.92
N ASN A 35 -4.41 1.80 -31.28
CA ASN A 35 -4.25 0.51 -31.94
C ASN A 35 -5.47 -0.42 -31.78
N LYS A 36 -6.68 0.10 -31.46
CA LYS A 36 -7.90 -0.68 -31.11
C LYS A 36 -8.34 -1.77 -32.12
N TYR A 37 -7.83 -1.76 -33.35
CA TYR A 37 -8.18 -2.76 -34.39
C TYR A 37 -6.93 -3.28 -35.13
N ARG A 38 -5.77 -3.26 -34.48
CA ARG A 38 -4.49 -3.67 -35.08
C ARG A 38 -3.95 -4.93 -34.40
N THR A 39 -3.18 -5.73 -35.13
CA THR A 39 -2.57 -6.98 -34.63
C THR A 39 -1.74 -6.79 -33.36
N VAL A 40 -1.14 -5.61 -33.16
CA VAL A 40 -0.33 -5.28 -31.98
C VAL A 40 -1.16 -5.06 -30.70
N GLN A 41 -2.49 -4.90 -30.80
CA GLN A 41 -3.36 -4.57 -29.68
C GLN A 41 -3.27 -5.60 -28.54
N SER A 42 -3.34 -6.90 -28.86
CA SER A 42 -3.24 -7.96 -27.85
C SER A 42 -1.93 -7.86 -27.05
N THR A 43 -0.82 -7.61 -27.74
CA THR A 43 0.49 -7.38 -27.09
C THR A 43 0.44 -6.18 -26.16
N LEU A 44 -0.16 -5.06 -26.58
CA LEU A 44 -0.27 -3.83 -25.78
C LEU A 44 -1.19 -4.00 -24.57
N LEU A 45 -2.30 -4.74 -24.72
CA LEU A 45 -3.21 -5.03 -23.61
C LEU A 45 -2.51 -5.88 -22.56
N ARG A 46 -1.80 -6.94 -22.99
CA ARG A 46 -1.05 -7.80 -22.08
C ARG A 46 0.07 -7.06 -21.35
N SER A 47 0.92 -6.34 -22.08
CA SER A 47 2.00 -5.58 -21.44
C SER A 47 1.46 -4.47 -20.55
N GLY A 48 0.39 -3.80 -21.00
CA GLY A 48 -0.28 -2.75 -20.24
C GLY A 48 -0.86 -3.25 -18.92
N THR A 49 -1.48 -4.43 -18.88
CA THR A 49 -2.02 -5.01 -17.65
C THR A 49 -0.93 -5.39 -16.66
N ALA A 50 0.18 -5.96 -17.14
CA ALA A 50 1.32 -6.27 -16.28
C ALA A 50 1.92 -5.01 -15.65
N ILE A 51 2.09 -3.94 -16.46
CA ILE A 51 2.59 -2.65 -15.99
C ILE A 51 1.59 -1.97 -15.06
N LEU A 52 0.28 -2.03 -15.35
CA LEU A 52 -0.79 -1.51 -14.50
C LEU A 52 -0.75 -2.10 -13.11
N TYR A 53 -0.64 -3.43 -13.01
CA TYR A 53 -0.50 -4.10 -11.73
C TYR A 53 0.80 -3.69 -11.01
N ALA A 54 1.94 -3.61 -11.72
CA ALA A 54 3.21 -3.23 -11.12
C ALA A 54 3.18 -1.80 -10.52
N HIS A 55 2.52 -0.86 -11.19
CA HIS A 55 2.33 0.50 -10.68
C HIS A 55 1.40 0.54 -9.47
N TRP A 56 0.30 -0.22 -9.50
CA TRP A 56 -0.62 -0.34 -8.36
C TRP A 56 0.11 -0.86 -7.11
N GLU A 57 0.73 -2.03 -7.20
CA GLU A 57 1.44 -2.65 -6.08
C GLU A 57 2.59 -1.76 -5.58
N GLY A 58 3.41 -1.27 -6.51
CA GLY A 58 4.56 -0.43 -6.18
C GLY A 58 4.15 0.89 -5.53
N PHE A 59 3.06 1.51 -5.98
CA PHE A 59 2.56 2.75 -5.40
C PHE A 59 2.03 2.53 -3.99
N VAL A 60 1.15 1.56 -3.77
CA VAL A 60 0.59 1.25 -2.46
C VAL A 60 1.71 0.99 -1.45
N LYS A 61 2.70 0.18 -1.82
CA LYS A 61 3.85 -0.11 -0.95
C LYS A 61 4.64 1.16 -0.60
N ASN A 62 5.01 1.96 -1.60
CA ASN A 62 5.86 3.13 -1.38
C ASN A 62 5.15 4.25 -0.64
N ALA A 63 3.87 4.50 -0.96
CA ALA A 63 3.05 5.51 -0.29
C ALA A 63 2.81 5.12 1.17
N ALA A 64 2.44 3.86 1.43
CA ALA A 64 2.27 3.35 2.79
C ALA A 64 3.57 3.47 3.61
N THR A 65 4.70 3.07 3.03
CA THR A 65 6.02 3.17 3.69
C THR A 65 6.38 4.62 4.00
N SER A 66 6.10 5.55 3.08
CA SER A 66 6.32 6.99 3.27
C SER A 66 5.49 7.54 4.43
N TYR A 67 4.24 7.09 4.56
CA TYR A 67 3.37 7.50 5.67
C TYR A 67 3.88 6.96 7.01
N VAL A 68 4.30 5.70 7.07
CA VAL A 68 4.89 5.11 8.29
C VAL A 68 6.20 5.83 8.66
N GLU A 69 7.04 6.17 7.69
CA GLU A 69 8.25 6.97 7.94
C GLU A 69 7.90 8.34 8.55
N PHE A 70 6.90 9.03 7.97
CA PHE A 70 6.41 10.30 8.50
C PHE A 70 5.99 10.18 9.96
N VAL A 71 5.15 9.19 10.30
CA VAL A 71 4.66 8.96 11.68
C VAL A 71 5.82 8.61 12.61
N ALA A 72 6.73 7.71 12.19
CA ALA A 72 7.90 7.32 12.98
C ALA A 72 8.82 8.51 13.32
N ARG A 73 8.80 9.56 12.49
CA ARG A 73 9.61 10.76 12.67
C ARG A 73 8.94 11.88 13.48
N GLN A 74 7.70 11.68 13.94
CA GLN A 74 7.01 12.65 14.80
C GLN A 74 7.54 12.68 16.25
N ASN A 75 8.44 11.76 16.61
CA ASN A 75 9.04 11.64 17.96
C ASN A 75 8.02 11.45 19.08
N LEU A 76 6.95 10.72 18.79
CA LEU A 76 5.86 10.43 19.74
C LEU A 76 6.26 9.35 20.75
N LYS A 77 5.66 9.40 21.93
CA LYS A 77 5.60 8.30 22.89
C LYS A 77 4.66 7.21 22.39
N CYS A 78 4.84 5.99 22.90
CA CYS A 78 3.95 4.88 22.60
C CYS A 78 2.51 5.16 23.05
N SER A 79 2.30 5.86 24.18
CA SER A 79 0.99 6.26 24.69
C SER A 79 0.28 7.31 23.84
N GLU A 80 1.01 8.02 22.97
CA GLU A 80 0.43 9.04 22.08
C GLU A 80 0.00 8.47 20.73
N LEU A 81 0.39 7.24 20.39
CA LEU A 81 0.10 6.63 19.08
C LEU A 81 -1.24 5.90 19.07
N ALA A 82 -1.93 5.99 17.93
CA ALA A 82 -3.10 5.18 17.67
C ALA A 82 -2.77 3.67 17.71
N PRO A 83 -3.72 2.80 18.10
CA PRO A 83 -3.46 1.37 18.32
C PRO A 83 -2.80 0.63 17.14
N ASN A 84 -3.15 1.00 15.91
CA ASN A 84 -2.58 0.44 14.69
C ASN A 84 -1.08 0.74 14.54
N PHE A 85 -0.65 1.98 14.85
CA PHE A 85 0.77 2.36 14.84
C PHE A 85 1.52 1.81 16.06
N LEU A 86 0.86 1.73 17.22
CA LEU A 86 1.44 1.05 18.38
C LEU A 86 1.68 -0.43 18.07
N ALA A 87 0.74 -1.11 17.40
CA ALA A 87 0.90 -2.49 16.96
C ALA A 87 2.11 -2.67 16.02
N LEU A 88 2.37 -1.71 15.13
CA LEU A 88 3.60 -1.70 14.32
C LEU A 88 4.87 -1.61 15.16
N ALA A 89 4.87 -0.77 16.20
CA ALA A 89 6.03 -0.61 17.07
C ALA A 89 6.38 -1.86 17.88
N VAL A 90 5.36 -2.61 18.30
CA VAL A 90 5.52 -3.87 19.06
C VAL A 90 5.60 -5.12 18.18
N LYS A 91 5.45 -4.97 16.86
CA LYS A 91 5.37 -6.09 15.89
C LYS A 91 6.52 -7.08 16.04
N LYS A 92 7.73 -6.60 16.28
CA LYS A 92 8.91 -7.46 16.46
C LYS A 92 8.76 -8.35 17.70
N GLN A 93 8.36 -7.76 18.82
CA GLN A 93 8.16 -8.45 20.09
C GLN A 93 6.99 -9.44 19.99
N LEU A 94 5.91 -9.07 19.30
CA LEU A 94 4.77 -9.96 19.03
C LEU A 94 5.17 -11.17 18.18
N ASN A 95 5.96 -10.96 17.12
CA ASN A 95 6.45 -12.05 16.27
C ASN A 95 7.39 -12.99 17.04
N GLU A 96 8.28 -12.45 17.89
CA GLU A 96 9.14 -13.25 18.77
C GLU A 96 8.33 -14.08 19.77
N ALA A 97 7.22 -13.53 20.29
CA ALA A 97 6.33 -14.23 21.21
C ALA A 97 5.50 -15.32 20.52
N GLN A 98 5.03 -15.09 19.29
CA GLN A 98 4.20 -16.04 18.53
C GLN A 98 4.89 -17.41 18.35
N GLY A 99 6.21 -17.41 18.13
CA GLY A 99 6.99 -18.63 17.90
C GLY A 99 7.62 -19.26 19.16
N SER A 100 7.31 -18.75 20.36
CA SER A 100 8.03 -19.09 21.60
C SER A 100 7.11 -19.69 22.67
N TYR A 101 7.64 -20.66 23.42
CA TYR A 101 7.02 -21.19 24.64
C TYR A 101 7.66 -20.67 25.93
N ARG A 102 8.66 -19.78 25.82
CA ARG A 102 9.44 -19.31 26.97
C ARG A 102 8.71 -18.15 27.66
N ALA A 103 8.36 -18.34 28.94
CA ALA A 103 7.74 -17.31 29.78
C ALA A 103 8.49 -15.96 29.72
N VAL A 104 9.83 -15.98 29.69
CA VAL A 104 10.68 -14.78 29.59
C VAL A 104 10.35 -13.90 28.38
N ILE A 105 9.96 -14.48 27.24
CA ILE A 105 9.60 -13.72 26.03
C ILE A 105 8.24 -13.03 26.24
N PHE A 106 7.25 -13.73 26.79
CA PHE A 106 5.96 -13.14 27.11
C PHE A 106 6.07 -12.04 28.18
N THR A 107 6.88 -12.25 29.21
CA THR A 107 7.13 -11.23 30.25
C THR A 107 7.74 -9.96 29.66
N LYS A 108 8.63 -10.05 28.66
CA LYS A 108 9.17 -8.87 27.97
C LYS A 108 8.11 -8.07 27.22
N VAL A 109 7.15 -8.74 26.57
CA VAL A 109 6.03 -8.06 25.89
C VAL A 109 5.18 -7.31 26.91
N VAL A 110 4.81 -7.98 28.01
CA VAL A 110 3.98 -7.39 29.06
C VAL A 110 4.71 -6.24 29.76
N ASP A 111 6.01 -6.39 30.04
CA ASP A 111 6.82 -5.33 30.65
C ASP A 111 6.88 -4.08 29.74
N PHE A 112 7.03 -4.26 28.43
CA PHE A 112 6.92 -3.14 27.47
C PHE A 112 5.54 -2.47 27.52
N LEU A 113 4.45 -3.24 27.61
CA LEU A 113 3.10 -2.67 27.69
C LEU A 113 2.83 -1.92 28.99
N ILE A 114 3.48 -2.30 30.10
CA ILE A 114 3.29 -1.65 31.40
C ILE A 114 4.20 -0.42 31.53
N THR A 115 5.48 -0.56 31.15
CA THR A 115 6.52 0.45 31.46
C THR A 115 6.98 1.24 30.23
N GLY A 116 6.83 0.66 29.04
CA GLY A 116 7.32 1.22 27.78
C GLY A 116 6.39 2.23 27.13
N LEU A 117 5.14 2.37 27.59
CA LEU A 117 4.16 3.27 26.98
C LEU A 117 4.58 4.75 27.04
N GLU A 118 5.20 5.16 28.15
CA GLU A 118 5.68 6.54 28.31
C GLU A 118 7.05 6.79 27.64
N SER A 119 7.66 5.76 27.10
CA SER A 119 8.92 5.87 26.35
C SER A 119 8.67 6.29 24.89
N LYS A 120 9.70 6.89 24.28
CA LYS A 120 9.67 7.23 22.86
C LYS A 120 9.41 5.97 22.03
N CYS A 121 8.42 6.02 21.16
CA CYS A 121 8.10 4.92 20.27
C CYS A 121 9.11 4.83 19.13
N LEU A 122 9.60 3.61 18.87
CA LEU A 122 10.51 3.31 17.77
C LEU A 122 9.79 2.43 16.75
N ILE A 123 9.29 3.04 15.69
CA ILE A 123 8.68 2.34 14.56
C ILE A 123 9.76 2.11 13.50
N GLN A 124 9.98 0.85 13.12
CA GLN A 124 10.80 0.51 11.95
C GLN A 124 9.95 0.65 10.69
N TRP A 125 10.26 1.63 9.84
CA TRP A 125 9.46 1.92 8.64
C TRP A 125 9.92 1.15 7.39
N ASP A 126 11.23 0.88 7.25
CA ASP A 126 11.83 0.33 6.01
C ASP A 126 11.24 -1.05 5.59
N ASP A 127 10.71 -1.80 6.56
CA ASP A 127 10.08 -3.12 6.38
C ASP A 127 8.66 -3.20 6.95
N ALA A 128 8.05 -2.06 7.27
CA ALA A 128 6.73 -2.01 7.90
C ALA A 128 5.64 -2.61 6.99
N ILE A 129 5.75 -2.34 5.68
CA ILE A 129 4.75 -2.67 4.68
C ILE A 129 5.28 -3.77 3.77
N LYS A 130 4.56 -4.90 3.75
CA LYS A 130 4.87 -6.04 2.89
C LYS A 130 3.64 -6.39 2.06
N THR A 131 3.80 -6.35 0.74
CA THR A 131 2.76 -6.75 -0.22
C THR A 131 2.74 -8.25 -0.48
N GLN A 132 3.53 -9.05 0.27
CA GLN A 132 3.63 -10.51 0.13
C GLN A 132 3.85 -11.00 -1.31
N SER A 133 4.56 -10.21 -2.13
CA SER A 133 4.79 -10.43 -3.58
C SER A 133 3.53 -10.38 -4.47
N ASN A 134 2.34 -10.23 -3.89
CA ASN A 134 1.06 -10.11 -4.58
C ASN A 134 0.12 -9.22 -3.74
N LEU A 135 -0.19 -8.02 -4.23
CA LEU A 135 -1.18 -7.15 -3.61
C LEU A 135 -2.60 -7.57 -4.01
N ASN A 136 -3.15 -8.54 -3.30
CA ASN A 136 -4.57 -8.89 -3.33
C ASN A 136 -5.38 -8.01 -2.36
N SER A 137 -6.70 -8.17 -2.36
CA SER A 137 -7.62 -7.42 -1.50
C SER A 137 -7.36 -7.63 0.00
N GLU A 138 -7.02 -8.84 0.43
CA GLU A 138 -6.70 -9.19 1.82
C GLU A 138 -5.42 -8.49 2.30
N VAL A 139 -4.35 -8.53 1.50
CA VAL A 139 -3.09 -7.83 1.77
C VAL A 139 -3.32 -6.32 1.78
N LEU A 140 -4.13 -5.80 0.87
CA LEU A 140 -4.53 -4.39 0.87
C LEU A 140 -5.28 -4.03 2.17
N LYS A 141 -6.17 -4.90 2.65
CA LYS A 141 -6.93 -4.72 3.89
C LYS A 141 -6.01 -4.64 5.10
N ASP A 142 -5.03 -5.53 5.18
CA ASP A 142 -4.03 -5.51 6.25
C ASP A 142 -3.22 -4.21 6.23
N ILE A 143 -2.79 -3.76 5.04
CA ILE A 143 -2.06 -2.49 4.88
C ILE A 143 -2.93 -1.32 5.34
N ILE A 144 -4.17 -1.21 4.85
CA ILE A 144 -5.11 -0.15 5.23
C ILE A 144 -5.37 -0.14 6.74
N CYS A 145 -5.57 -1.31 7.35
CA CYS A 145 -5.77 -1.45 8.79
C CYS A 145 -4.54 -0.97 9.58
N ILE A 146 -3.34 -1.39 9.18
CA ILE A 146 -2.09 -0.98 9.80
C ILE A 146 -1.89 0.54 9.72
N LEU A 147 -2.27 1.17 8.60
CA LEU A 147 -2.18 2.61 8.43
C LEU A 147 -3.31 3.38 9.15
N GLY A 148 -4.34 2.69 9.66
CA GLY A 148 -5.50 3.32 10.30
C GLY A 148 -6.41 4.03 9.29
N LEU A 149 -6.49 3.51 8.07
CA LEU A 149 -7.30 4.06 6.98
C LEU A 149 -8.63 3.31 6.85
N ASP A 150 -9.57 3.84 6.05
CA ASP A 150 -10.91 3.27 5.88
C ASP A 150 -10.95 2.25 4.72
N TYR A 151 -11.12 0.97 5.06
CA TYR A 151 -11.24 -0.11 4.09
C TYR A 151 -12.60 -0.16 3.38
N SER A 152 -13.66 0.39 3.97
CA SER A 152 -15.01 0.29 3.41
C SER A 152 -15.10 0.88 1.99
N LEU A 153 -14.23 1.84 1.68
CA LEU A 153 -14.10 2.46 0.37
C LEU A 153 -13.51 1.54 -0.71
N TYR A 154 -12.94 0.39 -0.34
CA TYR A 154 -12.32 -0.60 -1.24
C TYR A 154 -13.12 -1.90 -1.38
N GLU A 155 -14.07 -2.18 -0.49
CA GLU A 155 -14.82 -3.44 -0.45
C GLU A 155 -15.49 -3.79 -1.79
N THR A 156 -16.06 -2.78 -2.45
CA THR A 156 -16.71 -2.99 -3.77
C THR A 156 -15.73 -3.26 -4.91
N LYS A 157 -14.43 -3.10 -4.67
CA LYS A 157 -13.34 -3.22 -5.65
C LYS A 157 -12.51 -4.49 -5.48
N GLU A 158 -12.77 -5.31 -4.44
CA GLU A 158 -12.04 -6.55 -4.18
C GLU A 158 -12.00 -7.46 -5.41
N LYS A 159 -13.14 -7.66 -6.07
CA LYS A 159 -13.23 -8.46 -7.29
C LYS A 159 -12.36 -7.92 -8.42
N ILE A 160 -12.31 -6.60 -8.61
CA ILE A 160 -11.47 -5.99 -9.65
C ILE A 160 -9.99 -6.20 -9.33
N ILE A 161 -9.60 -6.08 -8.06
CA ILE A 161 -8.21 -6.28 -7.61
C ILE A 161 -7.79 -7.74 -7.80
N ASP A 162 -8.58 -8.68 -7.29
CA ASP A 162 -8.18 -10.09 -7.22
C ASP A 162 -8.42 -10.83 -8.52
N GLU A 163 -9.65 -10.71 -9.04
CA GLU A 163 -10.11 -11.51 -10.16
C GLU A 163 -9.72 -10.94 -11.51
N THR A 164 -9.67 -9.61 -11.62
CA THR A 164 -9.34 -8.94 -12.88
C THR A 164 -7.87 -8.58 -12.94
N LEU A 165 -7.35 -7.76 -12.01
CA LEU A 165 -5.99 -7.25 -12.09
C LEU A 165 -4.94 -8.32 -11.77
N LEU A 166 -4.97 -8.86 -10.54
CA LEU A 166 -3.94 -9.77 -10.04
C LEU A 166 -3.92 -11.09 -10.81
N ARG A 167 -5.09 -11.71 -11.04
CA ARG A 167 -5.19 -12.92 -11.85
C ARG A 167 -4.61 -12.71 -13.25
N SER A 168 -5.01 -11.64 -13.94
CA SER A 168 -4.49 -11.32 -15.27
C SER A 168 -2.98 -11.14 -15.26
N ARG A 169 -2.43 -10.41 -14.28
CA ARG A 169 -0.98 -10.27 -14.14
C ARG A 169 -0.30 -11.62 -13.95
N ASN A 170 -0.84 -12.49 -13.09
CA ASN A 170 -0.24 -13.79 -12.79
C ASN A 170 -0.21 -14.68 -14.04
N GLU A 171 -1.31 -14.76 -14.77
CA GLU A 171 -1.38 -15.51 -16.03
C GLU A 171 -0.33 -14.99 -17.03
N ILE A 172 -0.22 -13.67 -17.20
CA ILE A 172 0.78 -13.05 -18.08
C ILE A 172 2.21 -13.38 -17.63
N ALA A 173 2.51 -13.24 -16.33
CA ALA A 173 3.83 -13.51 -15.76
C ALA A 173 4.24 -14.99 -15.84
N HIS A 174 3.28 -15.90 -15.79
CA HIS A 174 3.48 -17.34 -15.98
C HIS A 174 3.49 -17.77 -17.46
N GLY A 175 3.45 -16.81 -18.40
CA GLY A 175 3.52 -17.08 -19.84
C GLY A 175 2.22 -17.61 -20.44
N GLN A 176 1.12 -17.58 -19.70
CA GLN A 176 -0.19 -18.00 -20.22
C GLN A 176 -0.75 -16.96 -21.19
N TYR A 177 -1.55 -17.42 -22.14
CA TYR A 177 -2.19 -16.52 -23.10
C TYR A 177 -3.51 -15.99 -22.55
N LEU A 178 -3.45 -14.86 -21.86
CA LEU A 178 -4.63 -14.13 -21.44
C LEU A 178 -5.21 -13.33 -22.61
N LEU A 179 -6.52 -13.49 -22.83
CA LEU A 179 -7.30 -12.71 -23.78
C LEU A 179 -8.05 -11.62 -23.00
N MET A 180 -7.41 -10.47 -22.83
CA MET A 180 -8.04 -9.28 -22.25
C MET A 180 -8.67 -8.46 -23.36
N GLU A 181 -9.94 -8.10 -23.20
CA GLU A 181 -10.66 -7.27 -24.16
C GLU A 181 -10.32 -5.79 -23.99
N PHE A 182 -10.44 -5.02 -25.06
CA PHE A 182 -10.13 -3.59 -25.05
C PHE A 182 -10.93 -2.82 -24.00
N ASP A 183 -12.26 -2.96 -24.00
CA ASP A 183 -13.12 -2.19 -23.10
C ASP A 183 -12.86 -2.60 -21.63
N GLN A 184 -12.61 -3.89 -21.38
CA GLN A 184 -12.21 -4.40 -20.06
C GLN A 184 -10.91 -3.77 -19.56
N TYR A 185 -9.90 -3.63 -20.42
CA TYR A 185 -8.65 -2.96 -20.05
C TYR A 185 -8.84 -1.47 -19.74
N ILE A 186 -9.68 -0.78 -20.51
CA ILE A 186 -9.94 0.66 -20.29
C ILE A 186 -10.65 0.88 -18.95
N GLU A 187 -11.64 0.05 -18.63
CA GLU A 187 -12.31 0.08 -17.33
C GLU A 187 -11.33 -0.25 -16.20
N LEU A 188 -10.54 -1.31 -16.35
CA LEU A 188 -9.53 -1.70 -15.36
C LEU A 188 -8.53 -0.58 -15.11
N HIS A 189 -8.03 0.07 -16.15
CA HIS A 189 -7.11 1.20 -16.06
C HIS A 189 -7.72 2.36 -15.25
N HIS A 190 -8.95 2.74 -15.59
CA HIS A 190 -9.66 3.81 -14.89
C HIS A 190 -9.83 3.50 -13.38
N GLU A 191 -10.27 2.28 -13.07
CA GLU A 191 -10.50 1.84 -11.70
C GLU A 191 -9.20 1.82 -10.87
N ILE A 192 -8.11 1.30 -11.43
CA ILE A 192 -6.81 1.29 -10.72
C ILE A 192 -6.27 2.70 -10.51
N ILE A 193 -6.40 3.60 -11.49
CA ILE A 193 -6.01 5.00 -11.32
C ILE A 193 -6.82 5.66 -10.19
N SER A 194 -8.13 5.42 -10.14
CA SER A 194 -9.01 5.93 -9.09
C SER A 194 -8.64 5.38 -7.71
N LEU A 195 -8.30 4.09 -7.60
CA LEU A 195 -7.82 3.48 -6.36
C LEU A 195 -6.49 4.07 -5.88
N MET A 196 -5.57 4.39 -6.80
CA MET A 196 -4.31 5.06 -6.46
C MET A 196 -4.56 6.46 -5.89
N ASP A 197 -5.48 7.23 -6.48
CA ASP A 197 -5.87 8.54 -5.94
C ASP A 197 -6.52 8.43 -4.58
N LEU A 198 -7.48 7.52 -4.42
CA LEU A 198 -8.15 7.27 -3.14
C LEU A 198 -7.14 6.94 -2.04
N PHE A 199 -6.17 6.07 -2.33
CA PHE A 199 -5.16 5.67 -1.37
C PHE A 199 -4.24 6.85 -0.98
N ARG A 200 -3.82 7.67 -1.94
CA ARG A 200 -3.07 8.91 -1.68
C ARG A 200 -3.88 9.82 -0.75
N ASP A 201 -5.11 10.11 -1.13
CA ASP A 201 -5.95 11.09 -0.45
C ASP A 201 -6.23 10.67 1.01
N GLN A 202 -6.44 9.37 1.25
CA GLN A 202 -6.60 8.86 2.61
C GLN A 202 -5.33 9.04 3.46
N ILE A 203 -4.14 8.79 2.90
CA ILE A 203 -2.87 9.02 3.61
C ILE A 203 -2.70 10.50 3.95
N GLU A 204 -2.93 11.40 2.99
CA GLU A 204 -2.78 12.84 3.20
C GLU A 204 -3.76 13.34 4.26
N ASN A 205 -5.03 12.93 4.17
CA ASN A 205 -6.05 13.29 5.14
C ASN A 205 -5.73 12.77 6.54
N ALA A 206 -5.25 11.51 6.67
CA ALA A 206 -4.84 10.93 7.94
C ALA A 206 -3.62 11.65 8.56
N ALA A 207 -2.67 12.09 7.72
CA ALA A 207 -1.52 12.87 8.18
C ALA A 207 -1.92 14.28 8.64
N ILE A 208 -2.80 14.97 7.90
CA ILE A 208 -3.28 16.32 8.20
C ILE A 208 -4.13 16.33 9.47
N SER A 209 -5.08 15.40 9.57
CA SER A 209 -5.98 15.26 10.73
C SER A 209 -5.29 14.67 11.97
N LYS A 210 -4.04 14.21 11.84
CA LYS A 210 -3.28 13.52 12.87
C LYS A 210 -3.99 12.26 13.39
N ALA A 211 -4.66 11.52 12.51
CA ALA A 211 -5.34 10.26 12.83
C ALA A 211 -4.40 9.17 13.40
N TYR A 212 -3.09 9.35 13.29
CA TYR A 212 -2.07 8.50 13.91
C TYR A 212 -1.89 8.72 15.43
N LEU A 213 -2.55 9.70 16.02
CA LEU A 213 -2.55 9.94 17.47
C LEU A 213 -3.68 9.18 18.18
N CYS A 214 -3.44 8.75 19.41
CA CYS A 214 -4.51 8.26 20.28
C CYS A 214 -5.43 9.44 20.65
N THR A 215 -6.74 9.23 20.52
CA THR A 215 -7.77 10.19 20.96
C THR A 215 -8.02 10.09 22.45
#